data_AF-A0A3L6Q4T5-F1
#
_entry.id   AF-A0A3L6Q4T5-F1
#
_cell.length_a   1.000
_cell.length_b   1.000
_cell.length_c   1.000
_cell.angle_alpha   90.00
_cell.angle_beta   90.00
_cell.angle_gamma   90.00
#
_symmetry.space_group_name_H-M   'P 1'
#
loop_
_entity.id
_entity.type
_entity.pdbx_description
1 polymer ?
#
loop_
_entity_poly.entity_id
_entity_poly.type
_entity_poly.pdbx_seq_one_letter_code
_entity_poly.pdbx_strand_id
1 'polypeptide(L)'
;MYPEASFKDSNKRWAEAWFVVANPAPGFPPRTGLPPVLNARWEEKPTDEEMVEVEVLLAELQKLKAEKLTGAAVALLFRKRLT
;
A
#
# COMPACT_ATOMS: atom_id res chain seq x y z
N MET A 1 5.34 -10.71 17.89
CA MET A 1 5.90 -11.92 17.28
C MET A 1 4.97 -12.31 16.14
N TYR A 2 5.38 -12.12 14.88
CA TYR A 2 4.60 -12.55 13.72
C TYR A 2 4.80 -14.07 13.55
N PRO A 3 3.75 -14.85 13.23
CA PRO A 3 3.90 -16.28 13.02
C PRO A 3 4.81 -16.54 11.81
N GLU A 4 5.72 -17.51 11.95
CA GLU A 4 6.54 -17.98 10.84
C GLU A 4 5.64 -18.56 9.76
N ALA A 5 5.57 -17.86 8.63
CA ALA A 5 4.88 -18.30 7.44
C ALA A 5 5.94 -18.68 6.40
N SER A 6 5.91 -19.94 5.96
CA SER A 6 6.69 -20.39 4.81
C SER A 6 6.01 -19.87 3.54
N PHE A 7 6.51 -18.74 3.04
CA PHE A 7 6.08 -18.22 1.75
C PHE A 7 6.82 -18.98 0.64
N LYS A 8 6.07 -19.53 -0.31
CA LYS A 8 6.68 -20.09 -1.54
C LYS A 8 7.34 -18.94 -2.29
N ASP A 9 8.63 -19.06 -2.57
CA ASP A 9 9.46 -18.09 -3.34
C ASP A 9 9.13 -18.04 -4.84
N SER A 10 7.88 -18.37 -5.18
CA SER A 10 7.39 -18.42 -6.55
C SER A 10 6.36 -17.32 -6.71
N ASN A 11 6.82 -16.14 -7.13
CA ASN A 11 5.97 -15.05 -7.60
C ASN A 11 5.24 -15.38 -8.91
N LYS A 12 5.27 -16.60 -9.43
CA LYS A 12 4.48 -16.95 -10.63
C LYS A 12 2.99 -16.86 -10.27
N ARG A 13 2.22 -16.04 -11.00
CA ARG A 13 0.78 -15.73 -10.80
C ARG A 13 0.44 -14.72 -9.70
N TRP A 14 1.43 -14.05 -9.10
CA TRP A 14 1.21 -12.98 -8.10
C TRP A 14 0.29 -11.85 -8.61
N ALA A 15 0.37 -11.51 -9.89
CA ALA A 15 -0.46 -10.48 -10.52
C ALA A 15 -1.96 -10.86 -10.63
N GLU A 16 -2.30 -12.15 -10.59
CA GLU A 16 -3.70 -12.62 -10.61
C GLU A 16 -4.38 -12.42 -9.24
N ALA A 17 -3.58 -12.18 -8.20
CA ALA A 17 -4.00 -12.05 -6.80
C ALA A 17 -4.12 -10.59 -6.33
N TRP A 18 -3.65 -9.63 -7.11
CA TRP A 18 -3.65 -8.21 -6.76
C TRP A 18 -4.57 -7.44 -7.71
N PHE A 19 -5.36 -6.51 -7.17
CA PHE A 19 -5.94 -5.46 -7.98
C PHE A 19 -4.78 -4.53 -8.38
N VAL A 20 -4.32 -4.63 -9.62
CA VAL A 20 -3.42 -3.63 -10.18
C VAL A 20 -4.24 -2.36 -10.38
N VAL A 21 -4.08 -1.40 -9.46
CA VAL A 21 -4.51 -0.03 -9.73
C VAL A 21 -3.55 0.51 -10.78
N ALA A 22 -4.07 0.90 -11.93
CA ALA A 22 -3.26 1.57 -12.95
C ALA A 22 -2.62 2.80 -12.30
N ASN A 23 -1.33 3.02 -12.54
CA ASN A 23 -0.70 4.25 -12.07
C ASN A 23 -1.53 5.43 -12.58
N PRO A 24 -1.86 6.41 -11.72
CA PRO A 24 -2.53 7.61 -12.17
C PRO A 24 -1.70 8.26 -13.27
N ALA A 25 -2.36 8.82 -14.28
CA ALA A 25 -1.67 9.49 -15.37
C ALA A 25 -1.15 10.86 -14.91
N PRO A 26 0.08 11.25 -15.29
CA PRO A 26 1.06 10.48 -16.06
C PRO A 26 1.74 9.38 -15.23
N GLY A 27 2.03 8.24 -15.86
CA GLY A 27 2.69 7.12 -15.19
C GLY A 27 4.07 7.46 -14.62
N PHE A 28 4.57 6.63 -13.71
CA PHE A 28 5.87 6.85 -13.08
C PHE A 28 7.01 6.95 -14.11
N PRO A 29 8.04 7.78 -13.82
CA PRO A 29 9.23 7.85 -14.66
C PRO A 29 9.96 6.49 -14.75
N PRO A 30 10.73 6.24 -15.83
CA PRO A 30 11.53 5.03 -15.97
C PRO A 30 12.46 4.81 -14.77
N ARG A 31 12.63 3.56 -14.34
CA ARG A 31 13.62 3.22 -13.32
C ARG A 31 15.02 3.52 -13.86
N THR A 32 15.76 4.37 -13.16
CA THR A 32 17.09 4.82 -13.60
C THR A 32 18.23 3.94 -13.11
N GLY A 33 17.99 3.04 -12.15
CA GLY A 33 19.02 2.20 -11.52
C GLY A 33 19.99 2.96 -10.60
N LEU A 34 19.83 4.27 -10.49
CA LEU A 34 20.60 5.14 -9.60
C LEU A 34 20.03 5.10 -8.18
N PRO A 35 20.86 5.34 -7.15
CA PRO A 35 20.35 5.49 -5.79
C PRO A 35 19.36 6.66 -5.70
N PRO A 36 18.39 6.63 -4.77
CA PRO A 36 17.52 7.76 -4.51
C PRO A 36 18.34 9.00 -4.16
N VAL A 37 18.01 10.12 -4.79
CA VAL A 37 18.55 11.42 -4.40
C VAL A 37 17.72 11.94 -3.23
N LEU A 38 18.38 12.32 -2.14
CA LEU A 38 17.70 12.91 -0.98
C LEU A 38 16.98 14.19 -1.41
N ASN A 39 15.67 14.25 -1.19
CA ASN A 39 14.89 15.45 -1.40
C ASN A 39 14.54 16.06 -0.05
N ALA A 40 15.00 17.29 0.21
CA ALA A 40 14.73 18.00 1.45
C ALA A 40 13.22 18.16 1.73
N ARG A 41 12.39 18.11 0.68
CA ARG A 41 10.94 18.20 0.78
C ARG A 41 10.27 16.97 1.39
N TRP A 42 10.96 15.85 1.54
CA TRP A 42 10.35 14.64 2.11
C TRP A 42 9.98 14.77 3.59
N GLU A 43 10.65 15.68 4.30
CA GLU A 43 10.37 15.99 5.70
C GLU A 43 9.48 17.23 5.86
N GLU A 44 9.05 17.85 4.75
CA GLU A 44 8.11 18.96 4.79
C GLU A 44 6.75 18.45 5.26
N LYS A 45 6.15 19.19 6.19
CA LYS A 45 4.78 18.91 6.60
C LYS A 45 3.83 19.33 5.47
N PRO A 46 2.68 18.65 5.32
CA PRO A 46 1.65 19.10 4.40
C PRO A 46 1.21 20.53 4.75
N THR A 47 0.89 21.30 3.72
CA THR A 47 0.24 22.61 3.85
C THR A 47 -1.17 22.48 4.43
N ASP A 48 -1.75 23.58 4.90
CA ASP A 48 -3.12 23.58 5.45
C ASP A 48 -4.14 23.09 4.41
N GLU A 49 -3.94 23.42 3.14
CA GLU A 49 -4.77 22.92 2.03
C GLU A 49 -4.61 21.41 1.82
N GLU A 50 -3.38 20.88 1.82
CA GLU A 50 -3.10 19.44 1.66
C GLU A 50 -3.57 18.62 2.87
N MET A 51 -3.55 19.21 4.07
CA MET A 51 -4.02 18.58 5.30
C MET A 51 -5.51 18.19 5.22
N VAL A 52 -6.32 18.93 4.46
CA VAL A 52 -7.75 18.61 4.25
C VAL A 52 -7.91 17.21 3.65
N GLU A 53 -7.10 16.86 2.63
CA GLU A 53 -7.15 15.53 2.01
C GLU A 53 -6.66 14.45 2.97
N VAL A 54 -5.62 14.75 3.76
CA VAL A 54 -5.08 13.83 4.77
C VAL A 54 -6.12 13.50 5.85
N GLU A 55 -6.88 14.50 6.31
CA GLU A 55 -7.92 14.32 7.32
C GLU A 55 -9.08 13.44 6.82
N VAL A 56 -9.51 13.64 5.56
CA VAL A 56 -10.51 12.79 4.91
C VAL A 56 -10.04 11.34 4.86
N LEU A 57 -8.81 11.10 4.40
CA LEU A 57 -8.23 9.76 4.36
C LEU A 57 -8.12 9.13 5.75
N LEU A 58 -7.76 9.91 6.77
CA LEU A 58 -7.66 9.41 8.14
C LEU A 58 -9.03 8.98 8.68
N ALA A 59 -10.09 9.74 8.39
CA ALA A 59 -11.45 9.39 8.78
C ALA A 59 -11.92 8.09 8.10
N GLU A 60 -11.62 7.91 6.81
CA GLU A 60 -11.93 6.67 6.09
C GLU A 60 -11.17 5.47 6.69
N LEU A 61 -9.89 5.62 6.99
CA LEU A 61 -9.09 4.56 7.63
C LEU A 61 -9.64 4.17 9.00
N GLN A 62 -10.09 5.15 9.81
CA GLN A 62 -10.73 4.89 11.09
C GLN A 62 -12.01 4.09 10.93
N LYS A 63 -12.86 4.45 9.96
CA LYS A 63 -14.08 3.71 9.62
C LYS A 63 -13.77 2.27 9.21
N LEU A 64 -12.84 2.06 8.28
CA LEU A 64 -12.44 0.73 7.81
C LEU A 64 -11.87 -0.13 8.94
N LYS A 65 -11.09 0.48 9.84
CA LYS A 65 -10.58 -0.20 11.03
C LYS A 65 -11.70 -0.64 11.97
N ALA A 66 -12.72 0.20 12.18
CA ALA A 66 -13.90 -0.16 12.98
C ALA A 66 -14.69 -1.31 12.35
N GLU A 67 -14.75 -1.37 11.02
CA GLU A 67 -15.32 -2.48 10.24
C GLU A 67 -14.41 -3.73 10.22
N LYS A 68 -13.28 -3.70 10.93
CA LYS A 68 -12.26 -4.78 10.99
C LYS A 68 -11.60 -5.09 9.65
N LEU A 69 -11.74 -4.21 8.65
CA LEU A 69 -11.04 -4.28 7.38
C LEU A 69 -9.60 -3.79 7.56
N THR A 70 -8.79 -4.64 8.19
CA THR A 70 -7.37 -4.38 8.43
C THR A 70 -6.50 -5.10 7.41
N GLY A 71 -5.25 -4.66 7.24
CA GLY A 71 -4.29 -5.36 6.38
C GLY A 71 -4.11 -6.84 6.76
N ALA A 72 -4.16 -7.16 8.06
CA ALA A 72 -4.12 -8.54 8.54
C ALA A 72 -5.37 -9.34 8.13
N ALA A 73 -6.56 -8.75 8.22
CA ALA A 73 -7.80 -9.40 7.79
C ALA A 73 -7.80 -9.66 6.28
N VAL A 74 -7.32 -8.71 5.47
CA VAL A 74 -7.14 -8.87 4.03
C VAL A 74 -6.17 -10.00 3.72
N ALA A 75 -5.00 -10.05 4.38
CA ALA A 75 -4.01 -11.10 4.19
C ALA A 75 -4.53 -12.50 4.58
N LEU A 76 -5.31 -12.60 5.67
CA LEU A 76 -5.94 -13.85 6.11
C LEU A 76 -7.02 -14.33 5.13
N LEU A 77 -7.91 -13.44 4.68
CA LEU A 77 -8.93 -13.78 3.68
C LEU A 77 -8.30 -14.20 2.36
N PHE A 78 -7.20 -13.56 1.97
CA PHE A 78 -6.43 -13.94 0.79
C PHE A 78 -5.87 -15.36 0.91
N ARG A 79 -5.19 -15.68 2.01
CA ARG A 79 -4.67 -17.04 2.26
C ARG A 79 -5.77 -18.09 2.17
N LYS A 80 -6.96 -17.82 2.73
CA LYS A 80 -8.12 -18.73 2.65
C LYS A 80 -8.61 -18.99 1.22
N ARG A 81 -8.45 -18.04 0.30
CA ARG A 81 -8.83 -18.23 -1.12
C ARG A 81 -7.84 -19.09 -1.91
N LEU A 82 -6.60 -19.21 -1.43
CA LEU A 82 -5.53 -19.95 -2.12
C LEU A 82 -5.44 -21.44 -1.71
N THR A 83 -6.21 -21.86 -0.72
CA THR A 83 -6.34 -23.24 -0.23
C THR A 83 -7.69 -23.80 -0.62
#